data_AF-A0A731XWB7-F1
#
_entry.id   AF-A0A731XWB7-F1
#
_cell.length_a   1.000
_cell.length_b   1.000
_cell.length_c   1.000
_cell.angle_alpha   90.00
_cell.angle_beta   90.00
_cell.angle_gamma   90.00
#
_symmetry.space_group_name_H-M   'P 1'
#
loop_
_entity.id
_entity.type
_entity.pdbx_description
1 polymer ?
#
loop_
_entity_poly.entity_id
_entity_poly.type
_entity_poly.pdbx_seq_one_letter_code
_entity_poly.pdbx_strand_id
1 'polypeptide(L)'
;MVIHVRRSRHKEGEKLIAIWRRSVDATHDFLSDAYRAELEELVSDFLPEAPLWVAVTDQGKPVGFMLLTGEQRLVEHALTLAPGLITNVNEQNTQAVGFYKKLGFKVTGRSEVDDLGKPYPLLNLAYG
;
A
#
# COMPACT_ATOMS: atom_id res chain seq x y z
N MET A 1 0.41 20.13 10.83
CA MET A 1 -0.25 18.81 10.99
C MET A 1 0.84 17.81 11.36
N VAL A 2 0.74 17.18 12.52
CA VAL A 2 1.68 16.12 12.94
C VAL A 2 1.09 14.77 12.57
N ILE A 3 1.93 13.87 12.04
CA ILE A 3 1.54 12.49 11.72
C ILE A 3 2.19 11.55 12.73
N HIS A 4 1.36 10.67 13.29
CA HIS A 4 1.81 9.58 14.15
C HIS A 4 1.57 8.23 13.47
N VAL A 5 2.41 7.26 13.76
CA VAL A 5 2.28 5.89 13.23
C VAL A 5 1.98 4.93 14.38
N ARG A 6 0.94 4.11 14.23
CA ARG A 6 0.54 3.08 15.21
C ARG A 6 -0.11 1.87 14.53
N ARG A 7 -0.40 0.82 15.29
CA ARG A 7 -1.24 -0.29 14.80
C ARG A 7 -2.68 0.15 14.52
N SER A 8 -3.29 -0.46 13.52
CA SER A 8 -4.73 -0.35 13.23
C SER A 8 -5.56 -0.87 14.40
N ARG A 9 -6.83 -0.46 14.43
CA ARG A 9 -7.85 -0.96 15.37
C ARG A 9 -8.99 -1.53 14.54
N HIS A 10 -9.61 -2.63 14.96
CA HIS A 10 -10.72 -3.27 14.23
C HIS A 10 -11.84 -2.29 13.84
N LYS A 11 -12.22 -1.38 14.76
CA LYS A 11 -13.24 -0.34 14.50
C LYS A 11 -12.88 0.70 13.43
N GLU A 12 -11.70 0.63 12.84
CA GLU A 12 -11.23 1.54 11.80
C GLU A 12 -11.36 0.95 10.40
N GLY A 13 -11.78 -0.30 10.26
CA GLY A 13 -11.91 -1.02 8.97
C GLY A 13 -12.58 -0.20 7.88
N GLU A 14 -13.78 0.33 8.14
CA GLU A 14 -14.52 1.18 7.19
C GLU A 14 -13.72 2.40 6.72
N LYS A 15 -12.95 3.03 7.62
CA LYS A 15 -12.11 4.19 7.28
C LYS A 15 -10.92 3.77 6.42
N LEU A 16 -10.35 2.61 6.68
CA LEU A 16 -9.23 2.06 5.90
C LEU A 16 -9.69 1.65 4.49
N ILE A 17 -10.85 1.01 4.38
CA ILE A 17 -11.50 0.71 3.10
C ILE A 17 -11.77 2.00 2.32
N ALA A 18 -12.30 3.04 2.97
CA ALA A 18 -12.51 4.33 2.33
C ALA A 18 -11.21 5.02 1.88
N ILE A 19 -10.09 4.83 2.59
CA ILE A 19 -8.77 5.30 2.14
C ILE A 19 -8.34 4.52 0.91
N TRP A 20 -8.45 3.19 0.93
CA TRP A 20 -8.12 2.34 -0.21
C TRP A 20 -8.90 2.74 -1.47
N ARG A 21 -10.23 2.89 -1.38
CA ARG A 21 -11.09 3.29 -2.49
C ARG A 21 -10.61 4.59 -3.13
N ARG A 22 -10.38 5.64 -2.32
CA ARG A 22 -9.89 6.93 -2.84
C ARG A 22 -8.51 6.84 -3.49
N SER A 23 -7.62 5.99 -2.96
CA SER A 23 -6.30 5.77 -3.55
C SER A 23 -6.39 5.05 -4.90
N VAL A 24 -7.27 4.06 -5.01
CA VAL A 24 -7.58 3.37 -6.27
C VAL A 24 -8.13 4.37 -7.28
N ASP A 25 -9.14 5.16 -6.91
CA ASP A 25 -9.77 6.15 -7.81
C ASP A 25 -8.78 7.21 -8.31
N ALA A 26 -7.83 7.62 -7.48
CA ALA A 26 -6.88 8.67 -7.83
C ALA A 26 -5.70 8.20 -8.68
N THR A 27 -5.37 6.90 -8.66
CA THR A 27 -4.09 6.42 -9.19
C THR A 27 -4.14 5.09 -9.96
N HIS A 28 -5.29 4.41 -9.99
CA HIS A 28 -5.50 3.11 -10.63
C HIS A 28 -6.67 3.13 -11.62
N ASP A 29 -6.78 4.21 -12.39
CA ASP A 29 -7.76 4.37 -13.48
C ASP A 29 -7.63 3.30 -14.57
N PHE A 30 -6.49 2.60 -14.61
CA PHE A 30 -6.22 1.48 -15.50
C PHE A 30 -6.90 0.15 -15.10
N LEU A 31 -7.43 0.03 -13.87
CA LEU A 31 -8.16 -1.17 -13.46
C LEU A 31 -9.53 -1.19 -14.14
N SER A 32 -9.94 -2.34 -14.66
CA SER A 32 -11.31 -2.51 -15.15
C SER A 32 -12.31 -2.43 -14.00
N ASP A 33 -13.52 -1.94 -14.27
CA ASP A 33 -14.59 -1.83 -13.25
C ASP A 33 -14.89 -3.17 -12.57
N ALA A 34 -14.93 -4.25 -13.35
CA ALA A 34 -15.16 -5.60 -12.84
C ALA A 34 -14.05 -6.03 -11.86
N TYR A 35 -12.79 -5.80 -12.21
CA TYR A 35 -11.69 -6.20 -11.34
C TYR A 35 -11.53 -5.28 -10.12
N ARG A 36 -11.86 -3.99 -10.26
CA ARG A 36 -11.95 -3.07 -9.12
C ARG A 36 -13.01 -3.53 -8.12
N ALA A 37 -14.16 -4.03 -8.59
CA ALA A 37 -15.18 -4.62 -7.73
C ALA A 37 -14.68 -5.91 -7.04
N GLU A 38 -14.04 -6.82 -7.77
CA GLU A 38 -13.42 -8.03 -7.19
C GLU A 38 -12.40 -7.69 -6.08
N LEU A 39 -11.52 -6.70 -6.32
CA LEU A 39 -10.54 -6.25 -5.32
C LEU A 39 -11.22 -5.60 -4.11
N GLU A 40 -12.29 -4.83 -4.32
CA GLU A 40 -12.99 -4.16 -3.23
C GLU A 40 -13.62 -5.16 -2.26
N GLU A 41 -14.18 -6.25 -2.75
CA GLU A 41 -14.71 -7.35 -1.91
C GLU A 41 -13.58 -7.96 -1.06
N LEU A 42 -12.47 -8.36 -1.68
CA LEU A 42 -11.32 -8.94 -0.99
C LEU A 42 -10.74 -8.01 0.08
N VAL A 43 -10.60 -6.72 -0.27
CA VAL A 43 -10.04 -5.70 0.62
C VAL A 43 -10.98 -5.39 1.78
N SER A 44 -12.30 -5.41 1.54
CA SER A 44 -13.30 -5.15 2.57
C SER A 44 -13.32 -6.23 3.64
N ASP A 45 -13.09 -7.49 3.26
CA ASP A 45 -12.97 -8.61 4.20
C ASP A 45 -11.62 -8.60 4.93
N PHE A 46 -10.55 -8.19 4.25
CA PHE A 46 -9.20 -8.28 4.77
C PHE A 46 -8.79 -7.13 5.70
N LEU A 47 -9.03 -5.87 5.31
CA LEU A 47 -8.48 -4.70 6.03
C LEU A 47 -8.90 -4.56 7.50
N PRO A 48 -10.14 -4.89 7.92
CA PRO A 48 -10.55 -4.77 9.33
C PRO A 48 -9.73 -5.66 10.28
N GLU A 49 -9.29 -6.83 9.80
CA GLU A 49 -8.60 -7.84 10.59
C GLU A 49 -7.08 -7.84 10.36
N ALA A 50 -6.62 -7.21 9.28
CA ALA A 50 -5.21 -7.14 8.96
C ALA A 50 -4.40 -6.36 10.01
N PRO A 51 -3.19 -6.82 10.38
CA PRO A 51 -2.32 -6.16 11.35
C PRO A 51 -1.61 -4.95 10.71
N LEU A 52 -2.37 -3.96 10.26
CA LEU A 52 -1.88 -2.80 9.54
C LEU A 52 -1.14 -1.83 10.47
N TRP A 53 -0.18 -1.11 9.90
CA TRP A 53 0.28 0.16 10.47
C TRP A 53 -0.51 1.29 9.83
N VAL A 54 -0.97 2.24 10.63
CA VAL A 54 -1.76 3.40 10.16
C VAL A 54 -1.04 4.69 10.50
N ALA A 55 -0.99 5.59 9.52
CA ALA A 55 -0.63 6.97 9.72
C ALA A 55 -1.88 7.73 10.17
N VAL A 56 -1.80 8.43 11.30
CA VAL A 56 -2.90 9.17 11.89
C VAL A 56 -2.53 10.61 12.16
N THR A 57 -3.52 11.49 12.05
CA THR A 57 -3.43 12.87 12.53
C THR A 57 -3.36 12.93 14.05
N ASP A 58 -3.07 14.12 14.59
CA ASP A 58 -3.17 14.46 16.02
C ASP A 58 -4.55 14.13 16.64
N GLN A 59 -5.63 14.24 15.87
CA GLN A 59 -6.97 13.82 16.27
C GLN A 59 -7.18 12.29 16.23
N GLY A 60 -6.15 11.53 15.90
CA GLY A 60 -6.19 10.07 15.78
C GLY A 60 -6.93 9.55 14.55
N LYS A 61 -7.29 10.42 13.59
CA LYS A 61 -7.96 10.04 12.33
C LYS A 61 -6.95 9.37 11.38
N PRO A 62 -7.21 8.14 10.90
CA PRO A 62 -6.41 7.49 9.87
C PRO A 62 -6.41 8.27 8.56
N VAL A 63 -5.23 8.43 7.96
CA VAL A 63 -5.04 9.11 6.66
C VAL A 63 -4.25 8.27 5.66
N GLY A 64 -3.61 7.20 6.12
CA GLY A 64 -2.92 6.22 5.30
C GLY A 64 -2.70 4.94 6.09
N PHE A 65 -2.43 3.84 5.39
CA PHE A 65 -2.09 2.57 6.02
C PHE A 65 -1.06 1.83 5.19
N MET A 66 -0.42 0.86 5.82
CA MET A 66 0.53 -0.03 5.20
C MET A 66 0.38 -1.42 5.82
N LEU A 67 0.22 -2.43 4.97
CA LEU A 67 0.38 -3.83 5.36
C LEU A 67 1.85 -4.19 5.24
N LEU A 68 2.39 -4.79 6.29
CA LEU A 68 3.77 -5.26 6.33
C LEU A 68 3.74 -6.71 6.75
N THR A 69 4.06 -7.59 5.81
CA THR A 69 4.26 -9.01 6.06
C THR A 69 5.75 -9.21 6.39
N GLY A 70 6.06 -9.68 7.61
CA GLY A 70 7.42 -9.70 8.15
C GLY A 70 7.78 -8.49 9.05
N GLU A 71 9.05 -8.32 9.42
CA GLU A 71 9.52 -7.35 10.45
C GLU A 71 9.58 -5.88 10.02
N GLN A 72 8.96 -5.45 8.92
CA GLN A 72 9.17 -4.11 8.38
C GLN A 72 8.05 -3.13 8.76
N ARG A 73 8.37 -1.83 8.76
CA ARG A 73 7.59 -0.71 9.33
C ARG A 73 7.38 0.42 8.30
N LEU A 74 6.62 1.47 8.60
CA LEU A 74 6.20 2.48 7.60
C LEU A 74 7.42 3.17 6.94
N VAL A 75 7.53 3.33 5.60
CA VAL A 75 8.83 3.56 4.89
C VAL A 75 9.93 4.26 5.69
N GLU A 76 9.78 5.49 6.20
CA GLU A 76 10.82 6.12 7.04
C GLU A 76 11.16 5.34 8.33
N HIS A 77 10.14 4.84 9.04
CA HIS A 77 10.25 3.89 10.15
C HIS A 77 10.71 2.47 9.74
N ALA A 78 10.49 2.03 8.49
CA ALA A 78 11.17 0.81 8.00
C ALA A 78 12.63 1.07 7.69
N LEU A 79 12.96 2.20 7.07
CA LEU A 79 14.33 2.54 6.68
C LEU A 79 15.23 2.72 7.90
N THR A 80 14.68 3.13 9.04
CA THR A 80 15.41 3.14 10.32
C THR A 80 15.59 1.74 10.94
N LEU A 81 14.86 0.71 10.50
CA LEU A 81 14.83 -0.62 11.11
C LEU A 81 15.33 -1.75 10.20
N ALA A 82 15.32 -1.57 8.88
CA ALA A 82 15.68 -2.59 7.90
C ALA A 82 16.29 -1.94 6.64
N PRO A 83 17.62 -1.93 6.49
CA PRO A 83 18.31 -1.33 5.34
C PRO A 83 18.08 -2.08 4.01
N GLY A 84 17.41 -3.23 4.01
CA GLY A 84 17.09 -4.05 2.82
C GLY A 84 15.60 -4.13 2.51
N LEU A 85 14.87 -3.02 2.68
CA LEU A 85 13.42 -2.97 2.44
C LEU A 85 13.10 -3.31 0.99
N ILE A 86 12.19 -4.26 0.78
CA ILE A 86 11.64 -4.61 -0.53
C ILE A 86 10.15 -4.33 -0.58
N THR A 87 9.63 -4.02 -1.76
CA THR A 87 8.19 -3.82 -1.96
C THR A 87 7.79 -4.09 -3.41
N ASN A 88 6.49 -4.17 -3.63
CA ASN A 88 5.89 -4.34 -4.95
C ASN A 88 5.01 -3.13 -5.25
N VAL A 89 5.04 -2.68 -6.50
CA VAL A 89 4.16 -1.62 -6.98
C VAL A 89 3.62 -2.01 -8.35
N ASN A 90 2.36 -1.73 -8.60
CA ASN A 90 1.82 -1.91 -9.94
C ASN A 90 2.53 -0.97 -10.93
N GLU A 91 3.02 -1.52 -12.05
CA GLU A 91 3.79 -0.80 -13.06
C GLU A 91 3.02 0.39 -13.66
N GLN A 92 1.70 0.25 -13.80
CA GLN A 92 0.83 1.25 -14.40
C GLN A 92 0.55 2.41 -13.44
N ASN A 93 0.75 2.22 -12.12
CA ASN A 93 0.72 3.31 -11.14
C ASN A 93 2.03 4.11 -11.18
N THR A 94 2.22 4.87 -12.27
CA THR A 94 3.43 5.67 -12.52
C THR A 94 3.70 6.70 -11.41
N GLN A 95 2.67 7.17 -10.73
CA GLN A 95 2.78 8.07 -9.58
C GLN A 95 3.47 7.39 -8.40
N ALA A 96 3.01 6.18 -8.02
CA ALA A 96 3.62 5.40 -6.95
C ALA A 96 5.05 4.95 -7.33
N VAL A 97 5.28 4.55 -8.59
CA VAL A 97 6.62 4.23 -9.08
C VAL A 97 7.57 5.43 -8.92
N GLY A 98 7.12 6.63 -9.28
CA GLY A 98 7.89 7.87 -9.10
C GLY A 98 8.15 8.20 -7.62
N PHE A 99 7.15 7.98 -6.76
CA PHE A 99 7.27 8.16 -5.32
C PHE A 99 8.37 7.25 -4.72
N TYR A 100 8.33 5.95 -5.00
CA TYR A 100 9.35 5.01 -4.50
C TYR A 100 10.75 5.30 -5.03
N LYS A 101 10.88 5.68 -6.31
CA LYS A 101 12.17 6.08 -6.88
C LYS A 101 12.77 7.30 -6.18
N LYS A 102 11.95 8.33 -5.88
CA LYS A 102 12.39 9.51 -5.13
C LYS A 102 12.82 9.18 -3.71
N LEU A 103 12.24 8.15 -3.12
CA LEU A 103 12.64 7.64 -1.81
C LEU A 103 13.96 6.86 -1.85
N GLY A 104 14.48 6.46 -3.02
CA GLY A 104 15.73 5.69 -3.14
C GLY A 104 15.55 4.21 -3.44
N PHE A 105 14.33 3.76 -3.77
CA PHE A 105 14.11 2.42 -4.28
C PHE A 105 14.54 2.27 -5.73
N LYS A 106 15.08 1.10 -6.06
CA LYS A 106 15.43 0.68 -7.41
C LYS A 106 14.60 -0.53 -7.81
N VAL A 107 14.26 -0.61 -9.10
CA VAL A 107 13.57 -1.77 -9.67
C VAL A 107 14.57 -2.94 -9.73
N THR A 108 14.20 -4.07 -9.15
CA THR A 108 15.00 -5.31 -9.13
C THR A 108 14.37 -6.43 -9.94
N GLY A 109 13.10 -6.30 -10.35
CA GLY A 109 12.43 -7.27 -11.19
C GLY A 109 11.03 -6.80 -11.62
N ARG A 110 10.39 -7.61 -12.45
CA ARG A 110 9.04 -7.37 -12.97
C ARG A 110 8.29 -8.69 -13.13
N SER A 111 7.00 -8.68 -12.83
CA SER A 111 6.06 -9.76 -13.11
C SER A 111 5.03 -9.27 -14.13
N GLU A 112 4.67 -10.11 -15.11
CA GLU A 112 3.64 -9.77 -16.12
C GLU A 112 2.22 -9.71 -15.54
N VAL A 113 2.02 -10.37 -14.41
CA VAL A 113 0.72 -10.49 -13.74
C VAL A 113 0.83 -10.07 -12.27
N ASP A 114 -0.31 -9.76 -11.67
CA ASP A 114 -0.43 -9.56 -10.22
C ASP A 114 -0.55 -10.87 -9.44
N ASP A 115 -0.71 -10.76 -8.12
CA ASP A 115 -0.84 -11.89 -7.20
C ASP A 115 -2.08 -12.76 -7.46
N LEU A 116 -3.06 -12.26 -8.23
CA LEU A 116 -4.27 -13.00 -8.65
C LEU A 116 -4.15 -13.52 -10.09
N GLY A 117 -2.99 -13.36 -10.73
CA GLY A 117 -2.74 -13.82 -12.10
C GLY A 117 -3.38 -12.95 -13.19
N LYS A 118 -3.87 -11.75 -12.84
CA LYS A 118 -4.49 -10.83 -13.82
C LYS A 118 -3.40 -10.01 -14.51
N PRO A 119 -3.62 -9.51 -15.75
CA PRO A 119 -2.59 -8.86 -16.57
C PRO A 119 -2.31 -7.41 -16.13
N TYR A 120 -1.97 -7.24 -14.85
CA TYR A 120 -1.62 -5.97 -14.22
C TYR A 120 -0.19 -6.09 -13.67
N PRO A 121 0.82 -5.73 -14.46
CA PRO A 121 2.22 -6.01 -14.14
C PRO A 121 2.66 -5.39 -12.81
N LEU A 122 3.49 -6.12 -12.06
CA LEU A 122 4.09 -5.66 -10.80
C LEU A 122 5.59 -5.43 -10.98
N LEU A 123 6.09 -4.31 -10.48
CA LEU A 123 7.52 -4.05 -10.31
C LEU A 123 7.95 -4.47 -8.90
N ASN A 124 9.02 -5.27 -8.82
CA ASN A 124 9.72 -5.55 -7.58
C ASN A 124 10.73 -4.44 -7.33
N LEU A 125 10.70 -3.85 -6.14
CA LEU A 125 11.55 -2.75 -5.74
C LEU A 125 12.39 -3.14 -4.51
N ALA A 126 13.64 -2.69 -4.47
CA ALA A 126 14.49 -2.77 -3.28
C ALA A 126 15.07 -1.39 -2.96
N TYR A 127 15.17 -1.06 -1.68
CA TYR A 127 15.82 0.16 -1.22
C TYR A 127 17.35 0.00 -1.21
N GLY A 128 18.08 0.97 -1.78
CA GLY A 128 19.55 0.99 -1.82
C GLY A 128 20.14 1.30 -3.19
#